data_AF-A0A370DRT8-F1
#
_entry.id   AF-A0A370DRT8-F1
#
_cell.length_a   1.000
_cell.length_b   1.000
_cell.length_c   1.000
_cell.angle_alpha   90.00
_cell.angle_beta   90.00
_cell.angle_gamma   90.00
#
_symmetry.space_group_name_H-M   'P 1'
#
loop_
_entity.id
_entity.type
_entity.pdbx_description
1 polymer ?
#
loop_
_entity_poly.entity_id
_entity_poly.type
_entity_poly.pdbx_seq_one_letter_code
_entity_poly.pdbx_strand_id
1 'polypeptide(L)'
;MLLKGILFRLPGFGSYRGRYAYFALMAMIGLITVAYIGWEYVNRTSRIQVANIEQRAMIAGAVADTQELLNHIDNRLSRIITEPRESEIEDINKEFSGLKIALLQLEKSLPHTTNGSTAVSVRELHLDAQRLHAATIELVEVRTDMDGTLVSRHAADA
;
A
#
# COMPACT_ATOMS: atom_id res chain seq x y z
N MET A 1 -16.56 37.22 -63.43
CA MET A 1 -15.42 36.76 -62.60
C MET A 1 -15.93 35.58 -61.78
N LEU A 2 -15.43 34.38 -62.10
CA LEU A 2 -16.01 33.08 -61.73
C LEU A 2 -15.56 32.63 -60.33
N LEU A 3 -16.44 32.68 -59.33
CA LEU A 3 -16.32 31.80 -58.15
C LEU A 3 -17.20 30.57 -58.40
N LYS A 4 -16.69 29.63 -59.20
CA LYS A 4 -17.25 28.28 -59.26
C LYS A 4 -16.79 27.56 -57.99
N GLY A 5 -17.76 27.27 -57.12
CA GLY A 5 -17.57 26.52 -55.90
C GLY A 5 -16.76 25.26 -56.15
N ILE A 6 -15.75 25.06 -55.30
CA ILE A 6 -15.03 23.80 -55.14
C ILE A 6 -16.01 22.83 -54.47
N LEU A 7 -17.01 22.38 -55.23
CA LEU A 7 -17.75 21.19 -54.90
C LEU A 7 -16.78 20.06 -55.20
N PHE A 8 -16.17 19.50 -54.17
CA PHE A 8 -15.32 18.31 -54.25
C PHE A 8 -16.20 17.16 -54.78
N ARG A 9 -16.32 17.07 -56.10
CA ARG A 9 -17.23 16.15 -56.80
C ARG A 9 -16.53 14.80 -56.87
N LEU A 10 -16.57 14.07 -55.76
CA LEU A 10 -16.12 12.67 -55.71
C LEU A 10 -16.88 11.88 -56.80
N PRO A 11 -16.18 11.13 -57.67
CA PRO A 11 -16.82 10.41 -58.76
C PRO A 11 -17.82 9.39 -58.20
N GLY A 12 -19.08 9.47 -58.64
CA GLY A 12 -20.14 8.52 -58.25
C GLY A 12 -21.32 9.08 -57.44
N PHE A 13 -21.26 10.33 -56.93
CA PHE A 13 -22.36 10.94 -56.14
C PHE A 13 -23.68 11.14 -56.90
N GLY A 14 -23.64 11.13 -58.24
CA GLY A 14 -24.82 11.19 -59.11
C GLY A 14 -25.51 9.83 -59.33
N SER A 15 -24.90 8.72 -58.92
CA SER A 15 -25.43 7.36 -59.10
C SER A 15 -25.88 6.77 -57.76
N TYR A 16 -27.02 6.06 -57.74
CA TYR A 16 -27.53 5.38 -56.54
C TYR A 16 -26.47 4.49 -55.89
N ARG A 17 -25.65 3.77 -56.68
CA ARG A 17 -24.57 2.91 -56.19
C ARG A 17 -23.48 3.68 -55.43
N GLY A 18 -23.12 4.89 -55.88
CA GLY A 18 -22.10 5.72 -55.21
C GLY A 18 -22.60 6.32 -53.90
N ARG A 19 -23.91 6.63 -53.80
CA ARG A 19 -24.53 7.08 -52.54
C ARG A 19 -24.54 5.99 -51.48
N TYR A 20 -24.91 4.75 -51.85
CA TYR A 20 -24.85 3.61 -50.92
C TYR A 20 -23.42 3.29 -50.49
N ALA A 21 -22.44 3.36 -51.40
CA ALA A 21 -21.03 3.18 -51.04
C ALA A 21 -20.53 4.24 -50.04
N TYR A 22 -20.96 5.50 -50.20
CA TYR A 22 -20.65 6.56 -49.25
C TYR A 22 -21.29 6.34 -47.87
N PHE A 23 -22.58 5.96 -47.84
CA PHE A 23 -23.25 5.61 -46.58
C PHE A 23 -22.58 4.41 -45.89
N ALA A 24 -22.16 3.39 -46.66
CA ALA A 24 -21.44 2.24 -46.13
C ALA A 24 -20.08 2.63 -45.53
N LEU A 25 -19.34 3.52 -46.19
CA LEU A 25 -18.09 4.08 -45.66
C LEU A 25 -18.31 4.86 -44.37
N MET A 26 -19.34 5.72 -44.34
CA MET A 26 -19.69 6.48 -43.14
C MET A 26 -20.13 5.58 -41.99
N ALA A 27 -20.91 4.54 -42.29
CA ALA A 27 -21.30 3.53 -41.31
C ALA A 27 -20.08 2.76 -40.78
N MET A 28 -19.14 2.39 -41.65
CA MET A 28 -17.91 1.69 -41.27
C MET A 28 -17.03 2.57 -40.36
N ILE A 29 -16.83 3.85 -40.72
CA ILE A 29 -16.09 4.81 -39.88
C ILE A 29 -16.79 5.01 -38.54
N GLY A 30 -18.12 5.13 -38.54
CA GLY A 30 -18.92 5.25 -37.33
C GLY A 30 -18.75 4.04 -36.40
N LEU A 31 -18.83 2.83 -36.94
CA LEU A 31 -18.63 1.58 -36.18
C LEU A 31 -17.22 1.48 -35.61
N ILE A 32 -16.19 1.80 -36.40
CA ILE A 32 -14.79 1.80 -35.92
C ILE A 32 -14.61 2.81 -34.78
N THR A 33 -15.21 3.99 -34.91
CA THR A 33 -15.11 5.04 -33.88
C THR A 33 -15.79 4.62 -32.58
N VAL A 34 -17.00 4.05 -32.65
CA VAL A 34 -17.70 3.54 -31.45
C VAL A 34 -16.92 2.38 -30.81
N ALA A 35 -16.41 1.45 -31.62
CA ALA A 35 -15.61 0.34 -31.14
C ALA A 35 -14.33 0.83 -30.42
N TYR A 36 -13.65 1.83 -30.99
CA TYR A 36 -12.46 2.42 -30.39
C TYR A 36 -12.76 3.13 -29.06
N ILE A 37 -13.82 3.95 -29.02
CA ILE A 37 -14.22 4.66 -27.78
C ILE A 37 -14.63 3.65 -26.70
N GLY A 38 -15.42 2.62 -27.06
CA GLY A 38 -15.83 1.58 -26.13
C GLY A 38 -14.65 0.80 -25.57
N TRP A 39 -13.70 0.42 -26.43
CA TRP A 39 -12.48 -0.27 -26.03
C TRP A 39 -11.62 0.59 -25.09
N GLU A 40 -11.38 1.85 -25.44
CA GLU A 40 -10.59 2.77 -24.62
C GLU A 40 -11.25 3.01 -23.24
N TYR A 41 -12.57 3.17 -23.21
CA TYR A 41 -13.33 3.36 -21.97
C TYR A 41 -13.25 2.13 -21.04
N VAL A 42 -13.46 0.93 -21.57
CA VAL A 42 -13.36 -0.33 -20.81
C VAL A 42 -11.93 -0.54 -20.33
N ASN A 43 -10.93 -0.32 -21.18
CA ASN A 43 -9.52 -0.48 -20.83
C ASN A 43 -9.10 0.48 -19.71
N ARG A 44 -9.52 1.76 -19.78
CA ARG A 44 -9.27 2.74 -18.70
C ARG A 44 -9.97 2.34 -17.40
N THR A 45 -11.25 1.99 -17.46
CA THR A 45 -12.03 1.64 -16.27
C THR A 45 -11.48 0.39 -15.60
N SER A 46 -11.13 -0.63 -16.39
CA SER A 46 -10.51 -1.87 -15.90
C SER A 46 -9.17 -1.60 -15.23
N ARG A 47 -8.30 -0.79 -15.85
CA ARG A 47 -7.01 -0.40 -15.26
C ARG A 47 -7.17 0.31 -13.91
N ILE A 48 -8.16 1.21 -13.79
CA ILE A 48 -8.45 1.89 -12.52
C ILE A 48 -8.91 0.90 -11.46
N GLN A 49 -9.78 -0.05 -11.80
CA GLN A 49 -10.24 -1.07 -10.85
C GLN A 49 -9.12 -1.99 -10.40
N VAL A 50 -8.27 -2.45 -11.32
CA VAL A 50 -7.09 -3.27 -10.99
C VAL A 50 -6.16 -2.50 -10.06
N ALA A 51 -5.82 -1.24 -10.37
CA ALA A 51 -4.97 -0.42 -9.52
C ALA A 51 -5.54 -0.23 -8.11
N ASN A 52 -6.86 -0.03 -7.99
CA ASN A 52 -7.52 0.08 -6.68
C ASN A 52 -7.47 -1.23 -5.88
N ILE A 53 -7.61 -2.39 -6.55
CA ILE A 53 -7.52 -3.71 -5.90
C ILE A 53 -6.09 -3.97 -5.45
N GLU A 54 -5.10 -3.73 -6.31
CA GLU A 54 -3.68 -3.86 -5.98
C GLU A 54 -3.32 -2.98 -4.79
N GLN A 55 -3.76 -1.73 -4.77
CA GLN A 55 -3.53 -0.82 -3.65
C GLN A 55 -4.15 -1.33 -2.34
N ARG A 56 -5.39 -1.83 -2.38
CA ARG A 56 -6.04 -2.42 -1.20
C ARG A 56 -5.32 -3.66 -0.70
N ALA A 57 -4.85 -4.51 -1.61
CA ALA A 57 -4.08 -5.71 -1.28
C ALA A 57 -2.74 -5.35 -0.63
N MET A 58 -2.03 -4.33 -1.13
CA MET A 58 -0.79 -3.84 -0.52
C MET A 58 -1.01 -3.31 0.90
N ILE A 59 -2.06 -2.52 1.12
CA ILE A 59 -2.40 -2.00 2.45
C ILE A 59 -2.75 -3.16 3.39
N ALA A 60 -3.59 -4.11 2.95
CA ALA A 60 -3.97 -5.27 3.75
C ALA A 60 -2.75 -6.12 4.14
N GLY A 61 -1.82 -6.33 3.20
CA GLY A 61 -0.55 -7.01 3.47
C GLY A 61 0.28 -6.27 4.53
N ALA A 62 0.50 -4.96 4.35
CA ALA A 62 1.28 -4.17 5.31
C ALA A 62 0.66 -4.14 6.72
N VAL A 63 -0.67 -4.14 6.84
CA VAL A 63 -1.36 -4.26 8.13
C VAL A 63 -1.16 -5.65 8.74
N ALA A 64 -1.26 -6.71 7.93
CA ALA A 64 -1.05 -8.08 8.40
C ALA A 64 0.39 -8.28 8.93
N ASP A 65 1.39 -7.81 8.18
CA ASP A 65 2.80 -7.86 8.57
C ASP A 65 3.05 -7.11 9.89
N THR A 66 2.43 -5.93 10.04
CA THR A 66 2.52 -5.13 11.28
C THR A 66 1.90 -5.88 12.47
N GLN A 67 0.75 -6.51 12.28
CA GLN A 67 0.07 -7.27 13.33
C GLN A 67 0.87 -8.51 13.74
N GLU A 68 1.48 -9.21 12.78
CA GLU A 68 2.35 -10.36 13.06
C GLU A 68 3.55 -9.95 13.90
N LEU A 69 4.23 -8.86 13.52
CA LEU A 69 5.37 -8.33 14.28
C LEU A 69 4.98 -7.88 15.70
N LEU A 70 3.81 -7.25 15.87
CA LEU A 70 3.30 -6.90 17.20
C LEU A 70 3.06 -8.14 18.07
N ASN A 71 2.50 -9.20 17.49
CA ASN A 71 2.28 -10.45 18.22
C ASN A 71 3.61 -11.12 18.62
N HIS A 72 4.64 -11.04 17.76
CA HIS A 72 5.97 -11.53 18.11
C HIS A 72 6.60 -10.75 19.26
N ILE A 73 6.52 -9.43 19.21
CA ILE A 73 6.99 -8.53 20.26
C ILE A 73 6.28 -8.83 21.59
N ASP A 74 4.95 -8.97 21.59
CA ASP A 74 4.16 -9.25 22.79
C ASP A 74 4.53 -10.60 23.43
N ASN A 75 4.67 -11.64 22.61
CA ASN A 75 5.11 -12.96 23.06
C ASN A 75 6.53 -12.93 23.65
N ARG A 76 7.44 -12.15 23.05
CA ARG A 76 8.83 -12.02 23.53
C ARG A 76 8.93 -11.18 24.79
N LEU A 77 8.19 -10.08 24.90
CA LEU A 77 8.06 -9.31 26.13
C LEU A 77 7.56 -10.19 27.27
N SER A 78 6.52 -10.99 27.03
CA SER A 78 6.01 -11.94 28.02
C SER A 78 7.07 -12.94 28.48
N ARG A 79 7.94 -13.39 27.57
CA ARG A 79 9.04 -14.29 27.88
C ARG A 79 10.16 -13.61 28.68
N ILE A 80 10.59 -12.41 28.28
CA ILE A 80 11.60 -11.62 28.98
C ILE A 80 11.17 -11.29 30.42
N ILE A 81 9.89 -10.97 30.62
CA ILE A 81 9.31 -10.72 31.95
C ILE A 81 9.42 -11.98 32.85
N THR A 82 9.33 -13.16 32.25
CA THR A 82 9.34 -14.45 32.96
C THR A 82 10.77 -14.98 33.17
N GLU A 83 11.60 -14.95 32.13
CA GLU A 83 12.99 -15.42 32.11
C GLU A 83 13.86 -14.48 31.27
N PRO A 84 14.49 -13.45 31.86
CA PRO A 84 15.33 -12.52 31.13
C PRO A 84 16.62 -13.21 30.68
N ARG A 85 16.80 -13.35 29.37
CA ARG A 85 18.05 -13.82 28.75
C ARG A 85 18.59 -12.74 27.83
N GLU A 86 19.90 -12.46 27.88
CA GLU A 86 20.53 -11.45 27.00
C GLU A 86 20.23 -11.67 25.51
N SER A 87 20.16 -12.93 25.08
CA SER A 87 19.81 -13.28 23.69
C SER A 87 18.42 -12.80 23.29
N GLU A 88 17.47 -12.69 24.23
CA GLU A 88 16.10 -12.23 23.95
C GLU A 88 16.02 -10.71 23.79
N ILE A 89 16.97 -9.97 24.36
CA ILE A 89 17.06 -8.50 24.26
C ILE A 89 17.55 -8.08 22.86
N GLU A 90 18.54 -8.77 22.30
CA GLU A 90 19.00 -8.50 20.93
C GLU A 90 17.90 -8.81 19.91
N ASP A 91 17.19 -9.89 20.18
CA ASP A 91 16.13 -10.44 19.36
C ASP A 91 14.87 -9.57 19.35
N ILE A 92 14.45 -9.04 20.51
CA ILE A 92 13.32 -8.12 20.57
C ILE A 92 13.65 -6.78 19.89
N ASN A 93 14.90 -6.31 19.97
CA ASN A 93 15.35 -5.13 19.24
C ASN A 93 15.29 -5.31 17.72
N LYS A 94 15.61 -6.51 17.21
CA LYS A 94 15.44 -6.84 15.79
C LYS A 94 13.96 -6.79 15.38
N GLU A 95 13.07 -7.28 16.21
CA GLU A 95 11.62 -7.24 15.93
C GLU A 95 11.05 -5.83 15.97
N PHE A 96 11.47 -4.99 16.92
CA PHE A 96 11.10 -3.56 16.94
C PHE A 96 11.60 -2.82 15.69
N SER A 97 12.80 -3.16 15.21
CA SER A 97 13.32 -2.64 13.94
C SER A 97 12.47 -3.10 12.75
N GLY A 98 12.06 -4.36 12.73
CA GLY A 98 11.11 -4.92 11.76
C GLY A 98 9.76 -4.19 11.79
N LEU A 99 9.20 -3.97 12.98
CA LEU A 99 7.94 -3.25 13.18
C LEU A 99 8.04 -1.81 12.64
N LYS A 100 9.16 -1.13 12.88
CA LYS A 100 9.40 0.22 12.35
C LYS A 100 9.39 0.24 10.82
N ILE A 101 10.01 -0.77 10.17
CA ILE A 101 10.03 -0.90 8.71
C ILE A 101 8.63 -1.19 8.17
N ALA A 102 7.89 -2.10 8.82
CA ALA A 102 6.51 -2.43 8.44
C ALA A 102 5.58 -1.22 8.54
N LEU A 103 5.69 -0.42 9.62
CA LEU A 103 4.93 0.82 9.78
C LEU A 103 5.29 1.87 8.72
N LEU A 104 6.56 1.99 8.34
CA LEU A 104 6.98 2.88 7.24
C LEU A 104 6.43 2.40 5.89
N GLN A 105 6.35 1.09 5.67
CA GLN A 105 5.77 0.52 4.46
C GLN A 105 4.26 0.73 4.41
N LEU A 106 3.58 0.58 5.55
CA LEU A 106 2.17 0.91 5.71
C LEU A 106 1.91 2.39 5.40
N GLU A 107 2.71 3.30 5.94
CA GLU A 107 2.66 4.75 5.66
C GLU A 107 2.82 5.05 4.16
N LYS A 108 3.78 4.39 3.48
CA LYS A 108 3.99 4.54 2.04
C LYS A 108 2.86 3.95 1.19
N SER A 109 2.22 2.89 1.66
CA SER A 109 1.12 2.22 0.95
C SER A 109 -0.20 2.99 1.01
N LEU A 110 -0.33 3.91 1.99
CA LEU A 110 -1.48 4.76 2.14
C LEU A 110 -1.56 5.79 1.00
N PRO A 111 -2.71 5.90 0.29
CA PRO A 111 -2.88 6.92 -0.72
C PRO A 111 -2.62 8.32 -0.15
N HIS A 112 -2.00 9.22 -0.91
CA HIS A 112 -1.84 10.62 -0.50
C HIS A 112 -3.18 11.35 -0.33
N THR A 113 -4.28 10.74 -0.79
CA THR A 113 -5.67 11.20 -0.63
C THR A 113 -6.36 10.64 0.62
N THR A 114 -5.67 9.82 1.42
CA THR A 114 -6.29 9.26 2.63
C THR A 114 -6.65 10.39 3.57
N ASN A 115 -7.91 10.42 4.04
CA ASN A 115 -8.41 11.42 4.98
C ASN A 115 -7.39 11.64 6.10
N GLY A 116 -7.15 12.89 6.49
CA GLY A 116 -6.13 13.25 7.49
C GLY A 116 -6.16 12.40 8.76
N SER A 117 -7.32 11.84 9.13
CA SER A 117 -7.48 10.87 10.22
C SER A 117 -6.60 9.63 10.08
N THR A 118 -6.45 9.04 8.89
CA THR A 118 -5.73 7.77 8.72
C THR A 118 -4.22 7.98 8.75
N ALA A 119 -3.74 9.09 8.17
CA ALA A 119 -2.35 9.50 8.28
C ALA A 119 -1.98 9.85 9.74
N VAL A 120 -2.91 10.48 10.47
CA VAL A 120 -2.76 10.72 11.92
C VAL A 120 -2.67 9.40 12.68
N SER A 121 -3.54 8.42 12.41
CA SER A 121 -3.49 7.12 13.09
C SER A 121 -2.20 6.33 12.85
N VAL A 122 -1.63 6.34 11.64
CA VAL A 122 -0.34 5.66 11.39
C VAL A 122 0.81 6.38 12.08
N ARG A 123 0.76 7.72 12.15
CA ARG A 123 1.75 8.50 12.89
C ARG A 123 1.67 8.26 14.40
N GLU A 124 0.46 8.19 14.95
CA GLU A 124 0.23 7.82 16.35
C GLU A 124 0.75 6.41 16.64
N LEU A 125 0.47 5.45 15.75
CA LEU A 125 0.98 4.08 15.85
C LEU A 125 2.52 4.03 15.84
N HIS A 126 3.17 4.90 15.06
CA HIS A 126 4.62 5.02 15.05
C HIS A 126 5.17 5.59 16.37
N LEU A 127 4.50 6.58 16.95
CA LEU A 127 4.87 7.15 18.25
C LEU A 127 4.67 6.14 19.38
N ASP A 128 3.57 5.37 19.34
CA ASP A 128 3.29 4.35 20.34
C ASP A 128 4.26 3.17 20.23
N ALA A 129 4.65 2.76 19.02
CA ALA A 129 5.71 1.76 18.83
C ALA A 129 7.06 2.22 19.40
N GLN A 130 7.40 3.52 19.26
CA GLN A 130 8.62 4.09 19.87
C GLN A 130 8.54 4.12 21.40
N ARG A 131 7.38 4.50 21.96
CA ARG A 131 7.15 4.48 23.41
C ARG A 131 7.25 3.07 23.97
N LEU A 132 6.65 2.10 23.27
CA LEU A 132 6.71 0.69 23.66
C LEU A 132 8.15 0.17 23.63
N HIS A 133 8.93 0.53 22.60
CA HIS A 133 10.34 0.17 22.52
C HIS A 133 11.15 0.75 23.69
N ALA A 134 10.97 2.05 23.99
CA ALA A 134 11.64 2.71 25.11
C ALA A 134 11.26 2.08 26.46
N ALA A 135 9.97 1.83 26.69
CA ALA A 135 9.48 1.18 27.91
C ALA A 135 10.01 -0.26 28.04
N THR A 136 10.18 -0.97 26.92
CA THR A 136 10.73 -2.33 26.92
C THR A 136 12.20 -2.34 27.30
N ILE A 137 12.99 -1.38 26.80
CA ILE A 137 14.40 -1.22 27.19
C ILE A 137 14.51 -0.95 28.69
N GLU A 138 13.70 -0.02 29.22
CA GLU A 138 13.67 0.31 30.65
C GLU A 138 13.28 -0.92 31.50
N LEU A 139 12.26 -1.68 31.08
CA LEU A 139 11.81 -2.87 31.80
C LEU A 139 12.89 -3.96 31.84
N VAL A 140 13.59 -4.14 30.72
CA VAL A 140 14.71 -5.07 30.60
C VAL A 140 15.85 -4.66 31.53
N GLU A 141 16.25 -3.39 31.52
CA GLU A 141 17.34 -2.85 32.34
C GLU A 141 17.05 -3.05 33.84
N VAL A 142 15.85 -2.68 34.28
CA VAL A 142 15.40 -2.88 35.67
C VAL A 142 15.45 -4.36 36.05
N ARG A 143 15.02 -5.26 35.15
CA ARG A 143 14.98 -6.68 35.46
C ARG A 143 16.37 -7.31 35.52
N THR A 144 17.27 -6.95 34.61
CA THR A 144 18.66 -7.43 34.61
C THR A 144 19.43 -6.94 35.83
N ASP A 145 19.17 -5.72 36.30
CA ASP A 145 19.77 -5.18 37.52
C ASP A 145 19.27 -5.91 38.78
N MET A 146 17.98 -6.28 38.82
CA MET A 146 17.43 -7.06 39.93
C MET A 146 18.02 -8.48 40.00
N ASP A 147 18.18 -9.17 38.87
CA ASP A 147 18.80 -10.51 38.88
C ASP A 147 20.30 -10.43 39.20
N GLY A 148 21.03 -9.42 38.71
CA GLY A 148 22.44 -9.20 39.05
C GLY A 148 22.68 -8.88 40.52
N THR A 149 21.78 -8.12 41.16
CA THR A 149 21.84 -7.81 42.60
C THR A 149 21.43 -8.99 43.49
N LEU A 150 20.50 -9.84 43.04
CA LEU A 150 20.14 -11.08 43.75
C LEU A 150 21.27 -12.12 43.69
N VAL A 151 21.93 -12.29 42.55
CA VAL A 151 23.10 -13.17 42.40
C VAL A 151 24.28 -12.68 43.25
N SER A 152 24.53 -11.36 43.28
CA SER A 152 25.62 -10.78 44.09
C SER A 152 25.38 -10.92 45.60
N ARG A 153 24.13 -10.86 46.06
CA ARG A 153 23.78 -11.11 47.48
C ARG A 153 23.96 -12.58 47.86
N HIS A 154 23.56 -13.51 47.00
CA HIS A 154 23.75 -14.95 47.29
C HIS A 154 25.22 -15.38 47.26
N ALA A 155 26.07 -14.73 46.46
CA ALA A 155 27.51 -14.97 46.46
C ALA A 155 28.25 -14.36 47.67
N ALA A 156 27.66 -13.40 48.38
CA ALA A 156 28.24 -12.79 49.58
C ALA A 156 27.85 -13.53 50.88
N ASP A 157 26.79 -14.35 50.84
CA ASP A 157 26.27 -15.13 51.98
C ASP A 157 26.70 -16.62 51.94
N ALA A 158 27.55 -17.02 50.98
CA ALA A 158 28.13 -18.37 50.84
C ALA A 158 29.63 -18.38 51.15
#